data_AF-A0A820V998-F1
#
_entry.id   AF-A0A820V998-F1
#
_cell.length_a   1.000
_cell.length_b   1.000
_cell.length_c   1.000
_cell.angle_alpha   90.00
_cell.angle_beta   90.00
_cell.angle_gamma   90.00
#
_symmetry.space_group_name_H-M   'P 1'
#
loop_
_entity.id
_entity.type
_entity.pdbx_description
1 polymer ?
#
loop_
_entity_poly.entity_id
_entity_poly.type
_entity_poly.pdbx_seq_one_letter_code
_entity_poly.pdbx_strand_id
1 'polypeptide(L)'
;MMPIEDQSQIGSCTANCLAGAYEYVTKKGNDQDIAVSHLFIYYNGRAKENPSAITDSGCTMTNSIETLEEFGVCLKSIWPYDISQMNTKPNGEAYQDAKGHKIIDALQVDIDLTEMKSCLAQGFPFAFGLKLFPSFDKAGKTGVVPMPNSTDESRQSDSR
;
A
#
# COMPACT_ATOMS: atom_id res chain seq x y z
N MET A 1 -5.63 -15.19 4.01
CA MET A 1 -4.88 -13.91 4.08
C MET A 1 -3.43 -14.24 3.82
N MET A 2 -2.76 -13.49 2.95
CA MET A 2 -1.34 -13.66 2.69
C MET A 2 -0.53 -13.38 3.97
N PRO A 3 0.70 -13.93 4.11
CA PRO A 3 1.60 -13.59 5.21
C PRO A 3 1.83 -12.08 5.30
N ILE A 4 2.10 -11.56 6.50
CA ILE A 4 2.45 -10.15 6.68
C ILE A 4 3.81 -9.90 6.02
N GLU A 5 3.87 -8.87 5.16
CA GLU A 5 5.07 -8.47 4.44
C GLU A 5 5.86 -7.40 5.21
N ASP A 6 7.19 -7.48 5.16
CA ASP A 6 8.09 -6.49 5.76
C ASP A 6 8.40 -5.41 4.72
N GLN A 7 8.11 -4.14 5.02
CA GLN A 7 8.44 -3.03 4.13
C GLN A 7 9.94 -2.68 4.16
N SER A 8 10.70 -3.22 5.11
CA SER A 8 12.10 -2.88 5.37
C SER A 8 12.24 -1.39 5.74
N GLN A 9 13.38 -0.77 5.42
CA GLN A 9 13.70 0.61 5.78
C GLN A 9 13.27 1.68 4.77
N ILE A 10 12.37 1.36 3.82
CA ILE A 10 11.97 2.28 2.75
C ILE A 10 10.55 2.83 2.97
N GLY A 11 10.23 3.96 2.33
CA GLY A 11 8.94 4.67 2.45
C GLY A 11 7.76 4.03 1.72
N SER A 12 7.74 2.71 1.51
CA SER A 12 6.77 2.03 0.64
C SER A 12 5.43 1.65 1.31
N CYS A 13 5.14 2.15 2.51
CA CYS A 13 3.97 1.74 3.30
C CYS A 13 2.63 1.78 2.52
N THR A 14 2.40 2.82 1.72
CA THR A 14 1.21 2.94 0.85
C THR A 14 1.14 1.79 -0.17
N ALA A 15 2.26 1.48 -0.82
CA ALA A 15 2.34 0.41 -1.79
C ALA A 15 2.13 -0.97 -1.15
N ASN A 16 2.72 -1.21 0.02
CA ASN A 16 2.49 -2.44 0.80
C ASN A 16 1.02 -2.57 1.24
N CYS A 17 0.40 -1.47 1.67
CA CYS A 17 -1.00 -1.45 2.07
C CYS A 17 -1.94 -1.80 0.91
N LEU A 18 -1.75 -1.15 -0.25
CA LEU A 18 -2.58 -1.38 -1.43
C LEU A 18 -2.35 -2.74 -2.08
N ALA A 19 -1.12 -3.26 -2.08
CA ALA A 19 -0.86 -4.63 -2.50
C ALA A 19 -1.62 -5.63 -1.64
N GLY A 20 -1.57 -5.51 -0.31
CA GLY A 20 -2.33 -6.38 0.59
C GLY A 20 -3.85 -6.28 0.38
N ALA A 21 -4.36 -5.07 0.13
CA ALA A 21 -5.78 -4.87 -0.22
C ALA A 21 -6.14 -5.55 -1.55
N TYR A 22 -5.29 -5.40 -2.57
CA TYR A 22 -5.45 -6.03 -3.88
C TYR A 22 -5.48 -7.56 -3.78
N GLU A 23 -4.51 -8.15 -3.09
CA GLU A 23 -4.40 -9.60 -2.89
C GLU A 23 -5.61 -10.15 -2.14
N TYR A 24 -6.06 -9.45 -1.09
CA TYR A 24 -7.24 -9.82 -0.35
C TYR A 24 -8.51 -9.80 -1.22
N VAL A 25 -8.73 -8.71 -1.96
CA VAL A 25 -9.93 -8.55 -2.82
C VAL A 25 -9.92 -9.59 -3.94
N THR A 26 -8.75 -9.85 -4.53
CA THR A 26 -8.59 -10.90 -5.55
C THR A 26 -8.98 -12.26 -4.98
N LYS A 27 -8.37 -12.66 -3.85
CA LYS A 27 -8.72 -13.93 -3.19
C LYS A 27 -10.21 -14.03 -2.86
N LYS A 28 -10.82 -12.96 -2.36
CA LYS A 28 -12.25 -12.95 -2.07
C LYS A 28 -13.12 -13.13 -3.33
N GLY A 29 -12.71 -12.54 -4.45
CA GLY A 29 -13.50 -12.53 -5.68
C GLY A 29 -13.41 -13.82 -6.50
N ASN A 30 -12.24 -14.49 -6.50
CA ASN A 30 -11.99 -15.63 -7.38
C ASN A 30 -11.25 -16.81 -6.72
N ASP A 31 -11.04 -16.79 -5.40
CA ASP A 31 -10.33 -17.80 -4.62
C ASP A 31 -8.87 -18.05 -5.05
N GLN A 32 -8.25 -17.07 -5.72
CA GLN A 32 -6.84 -17.16 -6.12
C GLN A 32 -5.93 -16.49 -5.09
N ASP A 33 -4.94 -17.25 -4.62
CA ASP A 33 -3.79 -16.71 -3.89
C ASP A 33 -2.79 -16.13 -4.89
N ILE A 34 -2.75 -14.81 -4.97
CA ILE A 34 -1.80 -14.04 -5.78
C ILE A 34 -0.89 -13.24 -4.87
N ALA A 35 0.40 -13.18 -5.20
CA ALA A 35 1.37 -12.29 -4.57
C ALA A 35 1.81 -11.24 -5.58
N VAL A 36 1.59 -9.97 -5.30
CA VAL A 36 1.85 -8.87 -6.25
C VAL A 36 3.08 -8.05 -5.85
N SER A 37 3.67 -7.34 -6.82
CA SER A 37 4.88 -6.57 -6.58
C SER A 37 4.60 -5.21 -5.93
N HIS A 38 4.96 -5.08 -4.65
CA HIS A 38 4.85 -3.81 -3.93
C HIS A 38 5.79 -2.75 -4.54
N LEU A 39 6.99 -3.14 -5.00
CA LEU A 39 7.93 -2.21 -5.62
C LEU A 39 7.44 -1.70 -6.98
N PHE A 40 6.64 -2.49 -7.71
CA PHE A 40 6.02 -2.02 -8.94
C PHE A 40 5.05 -0.86 -8.65
N ILE A 41 4.18 -1.01 -7.64
CA ILE A 41 3.28 0.06 -7.19
C ILE A 41 4.10 1.25 -6.71
N TYR A 42 5.10 1.01 -5.87
CA TYR A 42 5.90 2.06 -5.25
C TYR A 42 6.71 2.89 -6.26
N TYR A 43 7.34 2.25 -7.24
CA TYR A 43 8.07 2.96 -8.30
C TYR A 43 7.12 3.81 -9.14
N ASN A 44 6.03 3.23 -9.65
CA ASN A 44 5.14 3.91 -10.58
C ASN A 44 4.38 5.07 -9.92
N GLY A 45 3.96 4.90 -8.66
CA GLY A 45 3.33 5.98 -7.91
C GLY A 45 4.26 7.19 -7.71
N ARG A 46 5.56 6.97 -7.47
CA ARG A 46 6.56 8.06 -7.40
C ARG A 46 6.89 8.63 -8.77
N ALA A 47 6.89 7.81 -9.81
CA ALA A 47 7.09 8.27 -11.18
C ALA A 47 5.93 9.14 -11.68
N LYS A 48 4.70 8.91 -11.20
CA LYS A 48 3.56 9.80 -11.42
C LYS A 48 3.75 11.16 -10.75
N GLU A 49 4.30 11.18 -9.53
CA GLU A 49 4.55 12.43 -8.79
C GLU A 49 5.70 13.26 -9.38
N ASN A 50 6.85 12.61 -9.63
CA ASN A 50 8.04 13.28 -10.17
C ASN A 50 8.87 12.31 -11.03
N PRO A 51 8.57 12.18 -12.32
CA PRO A 51 9.24 11.21 -13.20
C PRO A 51 10.74 11.50 -13.40
N SER A 52 11.17 12.74 -13.17
CA SER A 52 12.57 13.17 -13.31
C SER A 52 13.44 12.94 -12.08
N ALA A 53 12.86 12.61 -10.92
CA ALA A 53 13.60 12.47 -9.67
C ALA A 53 13.04 11.34 -8.79
N ILE A 54 13.22 10.10 -9.22
CA ILE A 54 12.81 8.92 -8.45
C ILE A 54 13.75 8.73 -7.26
N THR A 55 13.23 8.95 -6.05
CA THR A 55 13.94 8.79 -4.78
C THR A 55 13.03 8.11 -3.77
N ASP A 56 13.57 7.68 -2.63
CA ASP A 56 12.76 7.14 -1.54
C ASP A 56 12.08 8.29 -0.79
N SER A 57 10.91 8.71 -1.29
CA SER A 57 10.19 9.90 -0.85
C SER A 57 8.77 9.62 -0.34
N GLY A 58 8.42 8.34 -0.21
CA GLY A 58 7.03 7.93 -0.04
C GLY A 58 6.24 8.00 -1.32
N CYS A 59 4.97 7.59 -1.23
CA CYS A 59 4.00 7.76 -2.31
C CYS A 59 2.61 8.00 -1.74
N THR A 60 1.85 8.88 -2.39
CA THR A 60 0.46 9.16 -2.03
C THR A 60 -0.44 7.97 -2.37
N MET A 61 -1.54 7.82 -1.62
CA MET A 61 -2.55 6.78 -1.91
C MET A 61 -3.14 6.97 -3.30
N THR A 62 -3.42 8.22 -3.69
CA THR A 62 -3.96 8.58 -5.01
C THR A 62 -3.06 8.12 -6.15
N ASN A 63 -1.77 8.47 -6.13
CA ASN A 63 -0.84 8.07 -7.21
C ASN A 63 -0.67 6.54 -7.29
N SER A 64 -0.76 5.86 -6.15
CA SER A 64 -0.68 4.40 -6.08
C SER A 64 -1.95 3.73 -6.62
N ILE A 65 -3.14 4.28 -6.35
CA ILE A 65 -4.41 3.82 -6.92
C ILE A 65 -4.43 4.04 -8.43
N GLU A 66 -4.09 5.24 -8.90
CA GLU A 66 -4.02 5.53 -10.34
C GLU A 66 -3.00 4.64 -11.06
N THR A 67 -1.91 4.25 -10.39
CA THR A 67 -0.95 3.27 -10.92
C THR A 67 -1.63 1.92 -11.17
N LEU A 68 -2.46 1.45 -10.23
CA LEU A 68 -3.18 0.19 -10.36
C LEU A 68 -4.26 0.24 -11.44
N GLU A 69 -4.87 1.39 -11.70
CA GLU A 69 -5.84 1.59 -12.79
C GLU A 69 -5.12 1.65 -14.16
N GLU A 70 -4.06 2.44 -14.25
CA GLU A 70 -3.36 2.72 -15.49
C GLU A 70 -2.48 1.55 -15.94
N PHE A 71 -1.75 0.93 -15.03
CA PHE A 71 -0.78 -0.12 -15.33
C PHE A 71 -1.17 -1.48 -14.76
N GLY A 72 -1.91 -1.50 -13.65
CA GLY A 72 -2.13 -2.70 -12.84
C GLY A 72 -0.93 -2.98 -11.94
N VAL A 73 -0.72 -4.25 -11.60
CA VAL A 73 0.43 -4.68 -10.79
C VAL A 73 0.93 -6.05 -11.25
N CYS A 74 2.24 -6.22 -11.38
CA CYS A 74 2.78 -7.53 -11.74
C CYS A 74 2.90 -8.46 -10.55
N LEU A 75 3.11 -9.74 -10.82
CA LEU A 75 3.43 -10.73 -9.78
C LEU A 75 4.76 -10.41 -9.08
N LYS A 76 4.81 -10.68 -7.77
CA LYS A 76 6.03 -10.60 -6.95
C LYS A 76 7.16 -11.48 -7.51
N SER A 77 6.84 -12.60 -8.16
CA SER A 77 7.82 -13.47 -8.81
C SER A 77 8.50 -12.83 -10.02
N ILE A 78 7.86 -11.85 -10.67
CA ILE A 78 8.38 -11.13 -11.84
C ILE A 78 9.17 -9.90 -11.42
N TRP A 79 8.68 -9.17 -10.41
CA TRP A 79 9.38 -8.03 -9.82
C TRP A 79 9.47 -8.19 -8.28
N PRO A 80 10.49 -8.91 -7.78
CA PRO A 80 10.64 -9.21 -6.35
C PRO A 80 10.85 -7.97 -5.48
N TYR A 81 10.63 -8.14 -4.18
CA TYR A 81 10.86 -7.10 -3.18
C TYR A 81 12.35 -6.95 -2.84
N ASP A 82 13.13 -6.50 -3.84
CA ASP A 82 14.53 -6.14 -3.69
C ASP A 82 14.67 -4.62 -3.60
N ILE A 83 14.83 -4.11 -2.38
CA ILE A 83 14.90 -2.68 -2.11
C ILE A 83 16.05 -1.97 -2.81
N SER A 84 17.10 -2.69 -3.26
CA SER A 84 18.16 -2.09 -4.08
C SER A 84 17.63 -1.60 -5.45
N GLN A 85 16.50 -2.14 -5.89
CA GLN A 85 15.81 -1.78 -7.12
C GLN A 85 14.66 -0.81 -6.91
N MET A 86 14.49 -0.25 -5.70
CA MET A 86 13.33 0.61 -5.40
C MET A 86 13.20 1.82 -6.34
N ASN A 87 14.32 2.37 -6.83
CA ASN A 87 14.32 3.52 -7.75
C ASN A 87 14.53 3.10 -9.20
N THR A 88 14.63 1.80 -9.47
CA THR A 88 14.82 1.24 -10.80
C THR A 88 13.46 0.99 -11.44
N LYS A 89 13.32 1.44 -12.70
CA LYS A 89 12.10 1.20 -13.48
C LYS A 89 11.87 -0.31 -13.66
N PRO A 90 10.67 -0.84 -13.35
CA PRO A 90 10.32 -2.21 -13.69
C PRO A 90 10.55 -2.50 -15.17
N ASN A 91 11.01 -3.72 -15.46
CA ASN A 91 11.30 -4.12 -16.83
C ASN A 91 10.00 -4.29 -17.66
N GLY A 92 10.16 -4.47 -18.97
CA GLY A 92 9.01 -4.63 -19.88
C GLY A 92 8.14 -5.84 -19.58
N GLU A 93 8.71 -6.91 -19.02
CA GLU A 93 7.97 -8.11 -18.60
C GLU A 93 7.02 -7.78 -17.44
N ALA A 94 7.49 -7.05 -16.42
CA ALA A 94 6.66 -6.59 -15.32
C ALA A 94 5.49 -5.73 -15.81
N TYR A 95 5.74 -4.75 -16.68
CA TYR A 95 4.64 -3.93 -17.23
C TYR A 95 3.68 -4.73 -18.12
N GLN A 96 4.14 -5.80 -18.77
CA GLN A 96 3.26 -6.62 -19.58
C GLN A 96 2.37 -7.52 -18.71
N ASP A 97 2.93 -8.15 -17.68
CA ASP A 97 2.15 -8.94 -16.71
C ASP A 97 1.13 -8.07 -15.96
N ALA A 98 1.52 -6.85 -15.57
CA ALA A 98 0.67 -5.92 -14.83
C ALA A 98 -0.66 -5.60 -15.51
N LYS A 99 -0.71 -5.59 -16.86
CA LYS A 99 -1.95 -5.31 -17.62
C LYS A 99 -3.07 -6.31 -17.34
N GLY A 100 -2.74 -7.54 -16.93
CA GLY A 100 -3.72 -8.56 -16.55
C GLY A 100 -4.31 -8.37 -15.15
N HIS A 101 -3.75 -7.46 -14.36
CA HIS A 101 -4.00 -7.30 -12.93
C HIS A 101 -4.38 -5.86 -12.57
N LYS A 102 -5.14 -5.20 -13.45
CA LYS A 102 -5.67 -3.86 -13.21
C LYS A 102 -6.83 -3.87 -12.22
N ILE A 103 -6.95 -2.80 -11.43
CA ILE A 103 -8.21 -2.52 -10.74
C ILE A 103 -9.17 -1.82 -11.70
N ILE A 104 -10.46 -2.04 -11.49
CA ILE A 104 -11.52 -1.41 -12.29
C ILE A 104 -11.94 -0.08 -11.64
N ASP A 105 -11.95 -0.04 -10.31
CA ASP A 105 -12.42 1.10 -9.54
C ASP A 105 -11.81 1.08 -8.13
N ALA A 106 -11.77 2.23 -7.48
CA ALA A 106 -11.37 2.41 -6.10
C ALA A 106 -12.39 3.29 -5.37
N LEU A 107 -13.01 2.76 -4.32
CA LEU A 107 -14.06 3.44 -3.57
C LEU A 107 -13.48 4.10 -2.32
N GLN A 108 -13.84 5.36 -2.10
CA GLN A 108 -13.54 6.06 -0.86
C GLN A 108 -14.53 5.66 0.22
N VAL A 109 -14.01 5.35 1.41
CA VAL A 109 -14.79 5.19 2.64
C VAL A 109 -14.66 6.48 3.43
N ASP A 110 -15.77 7.10 3.83
CA ASP A 110 -15.68 8.32 4.61
C ASP A 110 -15.13 8.04 6.01
N ILE A 111 -14.58 9.09 6.64
CA ILE A 111 -14.07 9.02 8.01
C ILE A 111 -15.26 9.08 8.98
N ASP A 112 -16.10 8.05 8.89
CA ASP A 112 -17.25 7.79 9.74
C ASP A 112 -17.17 6.35 10.25
N LEU A 113 -17.35 6.18 11.57
CA LEU A 113 -17.17 4.89 12.22
C LEU A 113 -18.20 3.85 11.73
N THR A 114 -19.40 4.27 11.35
CA THR A 114 -20.45 3.39 10.84
C THR A 114 -20.09 2.91 9.45
N GLU A 115 -19.62 3.80 8.57
CA GLU A 115 -19.17 3.43 7.22
C GLU A 115 -17.96 2.50 7.25
N MET A 116 -16.94 2.82 8.05
CA MET A 116 -15.76 1.98 8.22
C MET A 116 -16.14 0.58 8.70
N LYS A 117 -17.03 0.47 9.71
CA LYS A 117 -17.53 -0.83 10.19
C LYS A 117 -18.35 -1.56 9.15
N SER A 118 -19.16 -0.84 8.37
CA SER A 118 -19.99 -1.41 7.31
C SER A 118 -19.13 -2.01 6.19
N CYS A 119 -18.06 -1.32 5.76
CA CYS A 119 -17.11 -1.82 4.77
C CYS A 119 -16.49 -3.15 5.22
N LEU A 120 -16.02 -3.22 6.47
CA LEU A 120 -15.48 -4.45 7.05
C LEU A 120 -16.53 -5.55 7.20
N ALA A 121 -17.77 -5.21 7.56
CA ALA A 121 -18.87 -6.17 7.70
C ALA A 121 -19.28 -6.79 6.35
N GLN A 122 -19.16 -6.04 5.25
CA GLN A 122 -19.28 -6.56 3.89
C GLN A 122 -18.06 -7.41 3.47
N GLY A 123 -17.04 -7.45 4.32
CA GLY A 123 -15.84 -8.25 4.17
C GLY A 123 -14.84 -7.66 3.19
N PHE A 124 -14.83 -6.34 3.02
CA PHE A 124 -13.81 -5.63 2.24
C PHE A 124 -12.87 -4.87 3.18
N PRO A 125 -11.54 -4.91 2.94
CA PRO A 125 -10.60 -4.05 3.64
C PRO A 125 -10.68 -2.63 3.07
N PHE A 126 -10.19 -1.66 3.83
CA PHE A 126 -9.92 -0.32 3.33
C PHE A 126 -8.53 0.13 3.77
N ALA A 127 -7.87 0.91 2.92
CA ALA A 127 -6.57 1.51 3.18
C ALA A 127 -6.75 2.92 3.74
N PHE A 128 -5.92 3.32 4.71
CA PHE A 128 -5.95 4.67 5.27
C PHE A 128 -4.56 5.09 5.78
N GLY A 129 -4.33 6.40 5.84
CA GLY A 129 -3.14 6.98 6.45
C GLY A 129 -3.37 7.32 7.92
N LEU A 130 -2.37 7.11 8.77
CA LEU A 130 -2.40 7.45 10.19
C LEU A 130 -1.16 8.25 10.57
N LYS A 131 -1.36 9.35 11.32
CA LYS A 131 -0.24 10.03 11.99
C LYS A 131 0.22 9.20 13.17
N LEU A 132 1.48 8.77 13.13
CA LEU A 132 2.07 7.97 14.20
C LEU A 132 2.71 8.87 15.26
N PHE A 133 2.57 8.47 16.52
CA PHE A 133 3.15 9.13 17.69
C PHE A 133 3.95 8.11 18.51
N PRO A 134 4.83 8.52 19.44
CA PRO A 134 5.52 7.59 20.33
C PRO A 134 4.59 6.67 21.13
N SER A 135 3.32 7.05 21.33
CA SER A 135 2.32 6.19 21.97
C SER A 135 2.00 4.92 21.16
N PHE A 136 2.23 4.92 19.84
CA PHE A 136 1.94 3.78 18.97
C PHE A 136 2.71 2.52 19.39
N ASP A 137 3.98 2.66 19.78
CA ASP A 137 4.81 1.52 20.22
C ASP A 137 4.40 0.97 21.59
N LYS A 138 3.53 1.68 22.33
CA LYS A 138 3.06 1.27 23.66
C LYS A 138 1.90 0.27 23.60
N ALA A 139 1.41 -0.09 22.42
CA ALA A 139 0.35 -1.08 22.26
C ALA A 139 0.74 -2.46 22.83
N GLY A 140 2.03 -2.80 22.82
CA GLY A 140 2.57 -4.01 23.44
C GLY A 140 1.78 -5.27 23.10
N LYS A 141 1.49 -6.10 24.12
CA LYS A 141 0.73 -7.35 23.97
C LYS A 141 -0.79 -7.16 23.97
N THR A 142 -1.31 -5.98 24.34
CA THR A 142 -2.76 -5.74 24.39
C THR A 142 -3.32 -5.41 23.02
N GLY A 143 -2.46 -4.92 22.11
CA GLY A 143 -2.87 -4.46 20.78
C GLY A 143 -3.65 -3.14 20.80
N VAL A 144 -3.86 -2.53 21.98
CA VAL A 144 -4.60 -1.28 22.13
C VAL A 144 -3.60 -0.12 22.14
N VAL A 145 -3.60 0.68 21.08
CA VAL A 145 -2.77 1.89 20.97
C VAL A 145 -3.35 2.99 21.86
N PRO A 146 -2.59 3.52 22.85
CA PRO A 146 -3.02 4.68 23.62
C PRO A 146 -3.05 5.95 22.76
N MET A 147 -4.02 6.83 23.03
CA MET A 147 -4.05 8.15 22.42
C MET A 147 -2.77 8.94 22.74
N PRO A 148 -2.24 9.73 21.80
CA PRO A 148 -1.10 10.60 22.05
C PRO A 148 -1.44 11.69 23.08
N ASN A 149 -0.45 12.19 23.80
CA ASN A 149 -0.62 13.36 24.66
C ASN A 149 -0.73 14.63 23.80
N SER A 150 -1.35 15.67 24.35
CA SER A 150 -1.50 16.96 23.67
C SER A 150 -0.18 17.66 23.32
N THR A 151 0.93 17.25 23.93
CA THR A 151 2.28 17.78 23.70
C THR A 151 3.16 16.86 22.86
N ASP A 152 2.68 15.68 22.47
CA ASP A 152 3.46 14.75 21.66
C ASP A 152 3.55 15.27 20.22
N GLU A 153 4.75 15.28 19.66
CA GLU A 153 4.94 15.54 18.23
C GLU A 153 4.71 14.24 17.44
N SER A 154 4.02 14.35 16.31
CA SER A 154 3.90 13.22 15.40
C SER A 154 5.27 12.87 14.83
N ARG A 155 5.53 11.58 14.60
CA ARG A 155 6.69 11.13 13.83
C ARG A 155 6.66 11.81 12.46
N GLN A 156 7.85 12.07 11.91
CA GLN A 156 7.95 12.51 10.52
C GLN A 156 7.30 11.46 9.63
N SER A 157 6.46 11.90 8.69
CA SER A 157 5.68 11.02 7.83
C SER A 157 6.51 10.61 6.60
N ASP A 158 6.72 9.31 6.41
CA ASP A 158 7.29 8.76 5.18
C ASP A 158 6.25 8.60 4.05
N SER A 159 4.98 8.92 4.33
CA SER A 159 3.87 8.97 3.37
C SER A 159 3.33 10.39 3.30
N ARG A 160 3.32 10.99 2.10
CA ARG A 160 2.74 12.32 1.84
C ARG A 160 1.28 12.23 1.44
#